data_AF-A0A9E6BDS2-F1
#
_entry.id   AF-A0A9E6BDS2-F1
#
_cell.length_a   1.000
_cell.length_b   1.000
_cell.length_c   1.000
_cell.angle_alpha   90.00
_cell.angle_beta   90.00
_cell.angle_gamma   90.00
#
_symmetry.space_group_name_H-M   'P 1'
#
loop_
_entity.id
_entity.type
_entity.pdbx_description
1 polymer ?
#
loop_
_entity_poly.entity_id
_entity_poly.type
_entity_poly.pdbx_seq_one_letter_code
_entity_poly.pdbx_strand_id
1 'polypeptide(L)'
;MSIGEKLTNKMFKWVVLYPGFRKFVNWIYNDVMKMPQYHIGMAPGQIGPYVLLVDDPQDAEKAATLLDNPQEIAWHREYRTFTGTLGGAKVSVVSVGIGGPSAAIGVHELAAIGGELFLYLGCGLAAAKEVQPGEMLIAKGAVRDEGTGLQYAPLAFPAIADLRLVSCLRDSCLEGSLPYRVGLTRSTDTYYNIYANQYADQADNFPYTLCSDLNTAAVLITASVLGKRAGSLLQAGDRMQPLTMTHIKTGVSALRQFMAVNHVV
;
A
#
# COMPACT_ATOMS: atom_id res chain seq x y z
N MET A 1 -12.30 -13.16 33.49
CA MET A 1 -11.24 -13.32 32.46
C MET A 1 -10.19 -14.24 33.04
N SER A 2 -10.10 -15.47 32.53
CA SER A 2 -9.21 -16.50 33.08
C SER A 2 -7.74 -16.09 32.88
N ILE A 3 -6.83 -16.66 33.68
CA ILE A 3 -5.38 -16.49 33.48
C ILE A 3 -4.97 -16.88 32.05
N GLY A 4 -5.64 -17.89 31.48
CA GLY A 4 -5.46 -18.34 30.09
C GLY A 4 -5.81 -17.26 29.06
N GLU A 5 -6.95 -16.58 29.20
CA GLU A 5 -7.38 -15.52 28.26
C GLU A 5 -6.48 -14.28 28.30
N LYS A 6 -5.92 -13.96 29.48
CA LYS A 6 -4.95 -12.86 29.61
C LYS A 6 -3.60 -13.19 28.97
N LEU A 7 -3.21 -14.47 29.01
CA LEU A 7 -2.00 -14.99 28.36
C LEU A 7 -2.15 -15.01 26.83
N THR A 8 -3.28 -15.48 26.29
CA THR A 8 -3.53 -15.45 24.84
C THR A 8 -3.57 -14.04 24.27
N ASN A 9 -4.21 -13.08 24.94
CA ASN A 9 -4.23 -11.69 24.47
C ASN A 9 -2.84 -11.03 24.49
N LYS A 10 -2.02 -11.29 25.52
CA LYS A 10 -0.62 -10.81 25.53
C LYS A 10 0.21 -11.50 24.45
N MET A 11 0.12 -12.82 24.30
CA MET A 11 0.83 -13.56 23.25
C MET A 11 0.44 -13.09 21.84
N PHE A 12 -0.85 -12.87 21.59
CA PHE A 12 -1.36 -12.40 20.29
C PHE A 12 -0.71 -11.07 19.89
N LYS A 13 -0.59 -10.13 20.83
CA LYS A 13 0.07 -8.84 20.61
C LYS A 13 1.54 -8.99 20.19
N TRP A 14 2.28 -9.89 20.83
CA TRP A 14 3.70 -10.13 20.50
C TRP A 14 3.88 -10.92 19.20
N VAL A 15 2.96 -11.85 18.90
CA VAL A 15 2.92 -12.62 17.64
C VAL A 15 2.64 -11.69 16.46
N VAL A 16 1.71 -10.75 16.59
CA VAL A 16 1.41 -9.80 15.51
C VAL A 16 2.59 -8.86 15.27
N LEU A 17 3.20 -8.32 16.34
CA LEU A 17 4.23 -7.26 16.22
C LEU A 17 5.64 -7.75 15.88
N TYR A 18 6.00 -9.01 16.16
CA TYR A 18 7.35 -9.53 15.96
C TYR A 18 7.37 -10.79 15.09
N PRO A 19 7.69 -10.68 13.79
CA PRO A 19 7.72 -11.82 12.85
C PRO A 19 8.61 -12.98 13.31
N GLY A 20 9.75 -12.70 13.95
CA GLY A 20 10.66 -13.72 14.49
C GLY A 20 10.08 -14.50 15.68
N PHE A 21 9.35 -13.82 16.57
CA PHE A 21 8.69 -14.46 17.71
C PHE A 21 7.47 -15.28 17.27
N ARG A 22 6.76 -14.81 16.24
CA ARG A 22 5.65 -15.54 15.60
C ARG A 22 6.09 -16.89 15.01
N LYS A 23 7.29 -17.00 14.43
CA LYS A 23 7.85 -18.29 13.99
C LYS A 23 8.08 -19.25 15.16
N PHE A 24 8.63 -18.77 16.27
CA PHE A 24 8.85 -19.57 17.49
C PHE A 24 7.53 -20.05 18.12
N VAL A 25 6.54 -19.17 18.27
CA VAL A 25 5.22 -19.54 18.79
C VAL A 25 4.54 -20.56 17.89
N ASN A 26 4.70 -20.46 16.57
CA ASN A 26 4.14 -21.44 15.65
C ASN A 26 4.84 -22.80 15.71
N TRP A 27 6.16 -22.84 15.94
CA TRP A 27 6.87 -24.09 16.19
C TRP A 27 6.31 -24.82 17.41
N ILE A 28 5.86 -24.09 18.45
CA ILE A 28 5.26 -24.66 19.65
C ILE A 28 3.78 -25.04 19.44
N TYR A 29 3.00 -24.15 18.81
CA TYR A 29 1.53 -24.25 18.82
C TYR A 29 0.90 -24.67 17.50
N ASN A 30 1.66 -24.80 16.40
CA ASN A 30 1.30 -25.26 15.04
C ASN A 30 0.01 -24.69 14.36
N ASP A 31 -0.78 -23.89 15.07
CA ASP A 31 -2.11 -23.42 14.71
C ASP A 31 -2.25 -21.89 14.79
N VAL A 32 -1.35 -21.20 15.53
CA VAL A 32 -1.39 -19.74 15.65
C VAL A 32 -1.12 -19.05 14.30
N MET A 33 -0.27 -19.63 13.44
CA MET A 33 -0.11 -19.12 12.09
C MET A 33 -1.32 -19.38 11.19
N LYS A 34 -2.20 -20.32 11.52
CA LYS A 34 -3.38 -20.63 10.70
C LYS A 34 -4.58 -19.72 11.02
N MET A 35 -4.51 -18.95 12.12
CA MET A 35 -5.60 -18.06 12.49
C MET A 35 -5.70 -16.87 11.53
N PRO A 36 -6.92 -16.51 11.09
CA PRO A 36 -7.15 -15.29 10.36
C PRO A 36 -6.64 -14.07 11.13
N GLN A 37 -6.02 -13.13 10.42
CA GLN A 37 -5.71 -11.82 10.99
C GLN A 37 -7.00 -11.06 11.30
N TYR A 38 -6.97 -10.23 12.32
CA TYR A 38 -8.19 -9.71 12.95
C TYR A 38 -8.94 -8.72 12.05
N HIS A 39 -8.22 -7.83 11.37
CA HIS A 39 -8.86 -6.76 10.57
C HIS A 39 -9.11 -7.20 9.13
N ILE A 40 -8.16 -7.88 8.49
CA ILE A 40 -8.31 -8.33 7.09
C ILE A 40 -9.07 -9.66 6.97
N GLY A 41 -9.25 -10.41 8.05
CA GLY A 41 -10.03 -11.66 8.06
C GLY A 41 -9.40 -12.81 7.27
N MET A 42 -8.09 -12.77 7.00
CA MET A 42 -7.37 -13.74 6.17
C MET A 42 -6.22 -14.42 6.91
N ALA A 43 -5.95 -15.67 6.56
CA ALA A 43 -4.87 -16.51 7.05
C ALA A 43 -3.77 -16.71 5.97
N PRO A 44 -2.58 -17.19 6.35
CA PRO A 44 -1.53 -17.54 5.39
C PRO A 44 -1.99 -18.48 4.30
N GLY A 45 -1.46 -18.27 3.10
CA GLY A 45 -1.83 -19.02 1.90
C GLY A 45 -3.06 -18.48 1.18
N GLN A 46 -3.82 -17.55 1.75
CA GLN A 46 -4.96 -16.93 1.07
C GLN A 46 -4.56 -15.77 0.14
N ILE A 47 -3.43 -15.12 0.37
CA ILE A 47 -2.88 -14.06 -0.48
C ILE A 47 -1.66 -14.52 -1.28
N GLY A 48 -1.27 -13.74 -2.30
CA GLY A 48 0.03 -13.84 -2.97
C GLY A 48 1.10 -12.95 -2.32
N PRO A 49 2.40 -13.16 -2.62
CA PRO A 49 3.48 -12.33 -2.09
C PRO A 49 3.52 -10.91 -2.67
N TYR A 50 2.86 -10.69 -3.82
CA TYR A 50 2.72 -9.38 -4.45
C TYR A 50 1.31 -8.87 -4.23
N VAL A 51 1.17 -7.70 -3.60
CA VAL A 51 -0.12 -7.15 -3.22
C VAL A 51 -0.30 -5.74 -3.79
N LEU A 52 -1.37 -5.55 -4.55
CA LEU A 52 -1.87 -4.24 -4.96
C LEU A 52 -2.77 -3.70 -3.85
N LEU A 53 -2.49 -2.49 -3.39
CA LEU A 53 -3.29 -1.79 -2.39
C LEU A 53 -4.06 -0.66 -3.08
N VAL A 54 -5.34 -0.50 -2.74
CA VAL A 54 -6.20 0.60 -3.18
C VAL A 54 -6.96 1.16 -1.99
N ASP A 55 -7.52 2.36 -2.11
CA ASP A 55 -8.32 2.94 -1.01
C ASP A 55 -9.69 2.26 -0.92
N ASP A 56 -10.43 2.23 -2.02
CA ASP A 56 -11.84 1.86 -2.08
C ASP A 56 -12.04 0.36 -2.40
N PRO A 57 -12.90 -0.37 -1.67
CA PRO A 57 -13.34 -1.72 -2.01
C PRO A 57 -13.83 -1.92 -3.46
N GLN A 58 -14.42 -0.90 -4.08
CA GLN A 58 -14.87 -0.92 -5.47
C GLN A 58 -13.69 -0.88 -6.45
N ASP A 59 -12.66 -0.11 -6.14
CA ASP A 59 -11.43 -0.11 -6.93
C ASP A 59 -10.67 -1.44 -6.78
N ALA A 60 -10.83 -2.13 -5.65
CA ALA A 60 -10.26 -3.47 -5.47
C ALA A 60 -10.93 -4.49 -6.40
N GLU A 61 -12.26 -4.48 -6.46
CA GLU A 61 -13.04 -5.31 -7.39
C GLU A 61 -12.69 -4.98 -8.85
N LYS A 62 -12.61 -3.69 -9.17
CA LYS A 62 -12.22 -3.20 -10.51
C LYS A 62 -10.82 -3.66 -10.90
N ALA A 63 -9.84 -3.55 -10.00
CA ALA A 63 -8.48 -4.00 -10.27
C ALA A 63 -8.35 -5.52 -10.36
N ALA A 64 -9.17 -6.28 -9.61
CA ALA A 64 -9.20 -7.73 -9.69
C ALA A 64 -9.56 -8.24 -11.09
N THR A 65 -10.31 -7.46 -11.89
CA THR A 65 -10.64 -7.82 -13.29
C THR A 65 -9.42 -7.94 -14.21
N LEU A 66 -8.26 -7.44 -13.79
CA LEU A 66 -7.00 -7.54 -14.54
C LEU A 66 -6.14 -8.75 -14.14
N LEU A 67 -6.57 -9.52 -13.14
CA LEU A 67 -5.93 -10.78 -12.76
C LEU A 67 -6.54 -11.95 -13.54
N ASP A 68 -5.76 -13.01 -13.68
CA ASP A 68 -6.22 -14.28 -14.21
C ASP A 68 -6.89 -15.10 -13.09
N ASN A 69 -8.12 -15.58 -13.32
CA ASN A 69 -8.94 -16.34 -12.37
C ASN A 69 -9.09 -15.68 -10.98
N PRO A 70 -9.51 -14.41 -10.90
CA PRO A 70 -9.67 -13.72 -9.61
C PRO A 70 -10.78 -14.37 -8.78
N GLN A 71 -10.52 -14.51 -7.48
CA GLN A 71 -11.49 -14.96 -6.48
C GLN A 71 -11.56 -13.93 -5.36
N GLU A 72 -12.77 -13.58 -4.93
CA GLU A 72 -12.97 -12.81 -3.70
C GLU A 72 -12.66 -13.72 -2.50
N ILE A 73 -11.71 -13.29 -1.67
CA ILE A 73 -11.19 -14.10 -0.56
C ILE A 73 -11.86 -13.73 0.76
N ALA A 74 -11.97 -12.42 1.02
CA ALA A 74 -12.54 -11.88 2.24
C ALA A 74 -13.00 -10.45 2.03
N TRP A 75 -14.03 -10.06 2.76
CA TRP A 75 -14.42 -8.67 2.93
C TRP A 75 -14.76 -8.43 4.40
N HIS A 76 -13.85 -7.77 5.11
CA HIS A 76 -14.04 -7.45 6.51
C HIS A 76 -13.63 -5.99 6.75
N ARG A 77 -14.58 -5.18 7.25
CA ARG A 77 -14.44 -3.72 7.34
C ARG A 77 -14.11 -3.09 5.98
N GLU A 78 -13.13 -2.19 5.93
CA GLU A 78 -12.61 -1.58 4.71
C GLU A 78 -11.74 -2.52 3.86
N TYR A 79 -11.40 -3.72 4.35
CA TYR A 79 -10.50 -4.66 3.67
C TYR A 79 -11.28 -5.67 2.83
N ARG A 80 -11.45 -5.36 1.54
CA ARG A 80 -11.97 -6.28 0.53
C ARG A 80 -10.82 -6.80 -0.30
N THR A 81 -10.67 -8.12 -0.35
CA THR A 81 -9.51 -8.78 -0.96
C THR A 81 -9.93 -9.72 -2.09
N PHE A 82 -9.23 -9.58 -3.21
CA PHE A 82 -9.28 -10.50 -4.33
C PHE A 82 -7.91 -11.12 -4.55
N THR A 83 -7.86 -12.39 -4.92
CA THR A 83 -6.61 -13.07 -5.28
C THR A 83 -6.80 -13.85 -6.56
N GLY A 84 -5.85 -13.70 -7.46
CA GLY A 84 -5.77 -14.45 -8.70
C GLY A 84 -4.31 -14.68 -9.07
N THR A 85 -4.04 -14.76 -10.36
CA THR A 85 -2.68 -14.87 -10.88
C THR A 85 -2.35 -13.79 -11.89
N LEU A 86 -1.07 -13.50 -12.07
CA LEU A 86 -0.58 -12.54 -13.03
C LEU A 86 0.71 -13.08 -13.62
N GLY A 87 0.68 -13.57 -14.86
CA GLY A 87 1.84 -14.26 -15.44
C GLY A 87 2.26 -15.52 -14.66
N GLY A 88 1.27 -16.25 -14.11
CA GLY A 88 1.49 -17.46 -13.32
C GLY A 88 1.85 -17.24 -11.85
N ALA A 89 2.24 -16.03 -11.45
CA ALA A 89 2.50 -15.67 -10.06
C ALA A 89 1.18 -15.36 -9.33
N LYS A 90 1.04 -15.82 -8.08
CA LYS A 90 -0.11 -15.46 -7.23
C LYS A 90 -0.03 -13.99 -6.81
N VAL A 91 -1.09 -13.22 -7.05
CA VAL A 91 -1.18 -11.79 -6.76
C VAL A 91 -2.51 -11.50 -6.07
N SER A 92 -2.48 -10.55 -5.13
CA SER A 92 -3.69 -10.10 -4.43
C SER A 92 -3.93 -8.61 -4.65
N VAL A 93 -5.20 -8.22 -4.65
CA VAL A 93 -5.65 -6.82 -4.62
C VAL A 93 -6.44 -6.64 -3.33
N VAL A 94 -6.11 -5.62 -2.55
CA VAL A 94 -6.70 -5.38 -1.23
C VAL A 94 -7.06 -3.90 -1.08
N SER A 95 -8.30 -3.59 -0.71
CA SER A 95 -8.63 -2.24 -0.26
C SER A 95 -8.14 -2.01 1.16
N VAL A 96 -7.61 -0.82 1.45
CA VAL A 96 -7.05 -0.47 2.77
C VAL A 96 -7.72 0.73 3.43
N GLY A 97 -8.74 1.29 2.77
CA GLY A 97 -9.45 2.46 3.26
C GLY A 97 -8.61 3.73 3.21
N ILE A 98 -9.17 4.77 3.82
CA ILE A 98 -8.63 6.13 3.80
C ILE A 98 -7.86 6.41 5.09
N GLY A 99 -6.61 6.85 4.94
CA GLY A 99 -5.74 7.32 6.00
C GLY A 99 -4.64 6.33 6.36
N GLY A 100 -3.54 6.89 6.89
CA GLY A 100 -2.40 6.11 7.35
C GLY A 100 -2.73 4.98 8.33
N PRO A 101 -3.65 5.15 9.32
CA PRO A 101 -3.90 4.11 10.31
C PRO A 101 -4.46 2.80 9.72
N SER A 102 -5.45 2.87 8.82
CA SER A 102 -6.04 1.69 8.19
C SER A 102 -5.06 1.07 7.18
N ALA A 103 -4.36 1.90 6.40
CA ALA A 103 -3.31 1.44 5.49
C ALA A 103 -2.23 0.64 6.22
N ALA A 104 -1.76 1.15 7.38
CA ALA A 104 -0.77 0.48 8.18
C ALA A 104 -1.26 -0.86 8.76
N ILE A 105 -2.52 -0.95 9.21
CA ILE A 105 -3.13 -2.22 9.64
C ILE A 105 -3.12 -3.24 8.50
N GLY A 106 -3.59 -2.84 7.32
CA GLY A 106 -3.62 -3.70 6.14
C GLY A 106 -2.23 -4.22 5.79
N VAL A 107 -1.24 -3.34 5.62
CA VAL A 107 0.15 -3.72 5.31
C VAL A 107 0.72 -4.65 6.38
N HIS A 108 0.48 -4.35 7.66
CA HIS A 108 1.02 -5.14 8.76
C HIS A 108 0.45 -6.56 8.79
N GLU A 109 -0.86 -6.72 8.65
CA GLU A 109 -1.52 -8.02 8.67
C GLU A 109 -1.21 -8.83 7.41
N LEU A 110 -1.17 -8.19 6.24
CA LEU A 110 -0.79 -8.83 4.96
C LEU A 110 0.66 -9.31 4.98
N ALA A 111 1.59 -8.51 5.48
CA ALA A 111 2.99 -8.92 5.64
C ALA A 111 3.12 -10.14 6.56
N ALA A 112 2.28 -10.22 7.59
CA ALA A 112 2.29 -11.31 8.55
C ALA A 112 1.79 -12.65 7.98
N ILE A 113 1.03 -12.62 6.87
CA ILE A 113 0.48 -13.80 6.20
C ILE A 113 1.11 -14.11 4.84
N GLY A 114 2.22 -13.44 4.50
CA GLY A 114 3.06 -13.77 3.34
C GLY A 114 3.21 -12.69 2.29
N GLY A 115 2.69 -11.47 2.52
CA GLY A 115 2.94 -10.32 1.66
C GLY A 115 4.41 -9.88 1.73
N GLU A 116 5.05 -9.73 0.58
CA GLU A 116 6.47 -9.36 0.45
C GLU A 116 6.67 -8.02 -0.25
N LEU A 117 5.76 -7.66 -1.15
CA LEU A 117 5.77 -6.39 -1.88
C LEU A 117 4.36 -5.78 -1.93
N PHE A 118 4.31 -4.47 -1.67
CA PHE A 118 3.08 -3.69 -1.70
C PHE A 118 3.17 -2.57 -2.73
N LEU A 119 2.29 -2.58 -3.74
CA LEU A 119 2.15 -1.47 -4.66
C LEU A 119 0.82 -0.77 -4.39
N TYR A 120 0.91 0.44 -3.82
CA TYR A 120 -0.26 1.26 -3.56
C TYR A 120 -0.65 2.06 -4.81
N LEU A 121 -1.93 1.99 -5.16
CA LEU A 121 -2.57 2.72 -6.24
C LEU A 121 -3.61 3.65 -5.62
N GLY A 122 -3.46 4.95 -5.84
CA GLY A 122 -4.29 5.96 -5.19
C GLY A 122 -4.56 7.18 -6.06
N CYS A 123 -5.26 8.15 -5.49
CA CYS A 123 -5.43 9.48 -6.09
C CYS A 123 -4.64 10.50 -5.29
N GLY A 124 -4.00 11.44 -5.99
CA GLY A 124 -3.29 12.56 -5.37
C GLY A 124 -3.93 13.86 -5.80
N LEU A 125 -4.20 14.75 -4.85
CA LEU A 125 -4.56 16.13 -5.17
C LEU A 125 -3.34 16.82 -5.76
N ALA A 126 -3.40 17.14 -7.05
CA ALA A 126 -2.35 17.83 -7.76
C ALA A 126 -2.03 19.13 -7.01
N ALA A 127 -0.77 19.25 -6.64
CA ALA A 127 -0.35 20.28 -5.70
C ALA A 127 0.58 21.25 -6.48
N ALA A 128 1.60 20.72 -7.17
CA ALA A 128 2.48 21.58 -7.97
C ALA A 128 1.73 22.19 -9.16
N LYS A 129 1.95 23.49 -9.44
CA LYS A 129 1.33 24.24 -10.57
C LYS A 129 1.51 23.57 -11.94
N GLU A 130 2.49 22.70 -12.07
CA GLU A 130 2.84 22.01 -13.30
C GLU A 130 2.11 20.66 -13.47
N VAL A 131 1.60 20.06 -12.39
CA VAL A 131 0.93 18.76 -12.45
C VAL A 131 -0.47 18.94 -13.03
N GLN A 132 -0.73 18.29 -14.15
CA GLN A 132 -2.05 18.31 -14.78
C GLN A 132 -2.89 17.11 -14.33
N PRO A 133 -4.22 17.26 -14.21
CA PRO A 133 -5.13 16.13 -14.03
C PRO A 133 -4.92 15.05 -15.09
N GLY A 134 -4.89 13.79 -14.67
CA GLY A 134 -4.65 12.64 -15.54
C GLY A 134 -3.18 12.22 -15.69
N GLU A 135 -2.22 13.00 -15.17
CA GLU A 135 -0.83 12.54 -15.04
C GLU A 135 -0.68 11.39 -14.04
N MET A 136 0.25 10.47 -14.32
CA MET A 136 0.69 9.43 -13.39
C MET A 136 1.80 9.97 -12.49
N LEU A 137 1.57 10.00 -11.18
CA LEU A 137 2.52 10.50 -10.20
C LEU A 137 3.18 9.32 -9.50
N ILE A 138 4.46 9.10 -9.79
CA ILE A 138 5.26 8.02 -9.22
C ILE A 138 5.99 8.56 -7.99
N ALA A 139 5.63 8.06 -6.82
CA ALA A 139 6.28 8.46 -5.58
C ALA A 139 7.65 7.78 -5.45
N LYS A 140 8.75 8.53 -5.57
CA LYS A 140 10.08 8.04 -5.18
C LYS A 140 10.27 8.05 -3.66
N GLY A 141 9.44 8.83 -2.97
CA GLY A 141 9.32 8.91 -1.52
C GLY A 141 8.18 9.85 -1.14
N ALA A 142 7.90 9.96 0.16
CA ALA A 142 6.82 10.79 0.68
C ALA A 142 7.27 11.62 1.89
N VAL A 143 6.75 12.84 1.98
CA VAL A 143 6.78 13.65 3.19
C VAL A 143 5.77 13.05 4.17
N ARG A 144 6.25 12.82 5.39
CA ARG A 144 5.50 12.20 6.49
C ARG A 144 4.78 13.28 7.31
N ASP A 145 3.81 13.94 6.69
CA ASP A 145 2.97 14.94 7.35
C ASP A 145 1.68 14.31 7.93
N GLU A 146 1.83 13.08 8.40
CA GLU A 146 0.80 12.22 8.98
C GLU A 146 1.32 11.58 10.27
N GLY A 147 0.41 11.21 11.16
CA GLY A 147 0.77 10.73 12.50
C GLY A 147 1.16 9.25 12.57
N THR A 148 0.73 8.42 11.61
CA THR A 148 0.90 6.96 11.68
C THR A 148 2.36 6.59 11.53
N GLY A 149 3.03 7.08 10.49
CA GLY A 149 4.44 6.82 10.26
C GLY A 149 5.30 7.21 11.46
N LEU A 150 4.96 8.30 12.17
CA LEU A 150 5.66 8.75 13.39
C LEU A 150 5.59 7.74 14.55
N GLN A 151 4.57 6.87 14.58
CA GLN A 151 4.45 5.79 15.56
C GLN A 151 5.31 4.55 15.19
N TYR A 152 5.71 4.43 13.93
CA TYR A 152 6.53 3.30 13.44
C TYR A 152 8.03 3.60 13.47
N ALA A 153 8.43 4.83 13.16
CA ALA A 153 9.84 5.22 13.10
C ALA A 153 10.05 6.70 13.47
N PRO A 154 11.24 7.10 13.98
CA PRO A 154 11.57 8.50 14.23
C PRO A 154 11.39 9.35 12.97
N LEU A 155 11.04 10.63 13.10
CA LEU A 155 10.78 11.54 11.95
C LEU A 155 11.89 11.55 10.90
N ALA A 156 13.15 11.43 11.32
CA ALA A 156 14.31 11.39 10.42
C ALA A 156 14.39 10.14 9.53
N PHE A 157 13.64 9.08 9.85
CA PHE A 157 13.57 7.88 9.01
C PHE A 157 12.76 8.17 7.74
N PRO A 158 13.32 8.06 6.54
CA PRO A 158 12.63 8.48 5.32
C PRO A 158 11.54 7.49 4.89
N ALA A 159 10.43 8.00 4.36
CA ALA A 159 9.45 7.19 3.64
C ALA A 159 9.86 7.10 2.17
N ILE A 160 10.50 6.00 1.76
CA ILE A 160 11.10 5.84 0.44
C ILE A 160 10.60 4.56 -0.23
N ALA A 161 10.34 4.66 -1.53
CA ALA A 161 9.87 3.55 -2.34
C ALA A 161 11.03 2.65 -2.80
N ASP A 162 10.71 1.39 -3.09
CA ASP A 162 11.64 0.47 -3.72
C ASP A 162 12.05 0.98 -5.10
N LEU A 163 13.36 1.17 -5.31
CA LEU A 163 13.92 1.76 -6.53
C LEU A 163 13.54 0.98 -7.79
N ARG A 164 13.49 -0.36 -7.71
CA ARG A 164 13.13 -1.19 -8.87
C ARG A 164 11.66 -0.99 -9.22
N LEU A 165 10.79 -0.94 -8.21
CA LEU A 165 9.37 -0.69 -8.42
C LEU A 165 9.12 0.70 -9.02
N VAL A 166 9.84 1.74 -8.56
CA VAL A 166 9.81 3.07 -9.19
C VAL A 166 10.23 3.01 -10.66
N SER A 167 11.25 2.23 -10.99
CA SER A 167 11.72 2.05 -12.38
C SER A 167 10.68 1.34 -13.24
N CYS A 168 10.08 0.24 -12.76
CA CYS A 168 9.01 -0.46 -13.47
C CYS A 168 7.76 0.41 -13.67
N LEU A 169 7.41 1.25 -12.70
CA LEU A 169 6.31 2.22 -12.85
C LEU A 169 6.59 3.24 -13.95
N ARG A 170 7.82 3.78 -13.98
CA ARG A 170 8.28 4.69 -15.03
C ARG A 170 8.21 4.03 -16.40
N ASP A 171 8.76 2.82 -16.51
CA ASP A 171 8.85 2.09 -17.78
C ASP A 171 7.45 1.71 -18.28
N SER A 172 6.53 1.32 -17.39
CA SER A 172 5.12 1.11 -17.74
C SER A 172 4.41 2.38 -18.24
N CYS A 173 4.73 3.55 -17.67
CA CYS A 173 4.19 4.82 -18.19
C CYS A 173 4.74 5.15 -19.58
N LEU A 174 6.05 4.91 -19.81
CA LEU A 174 6.69 5.10 -21.11
C LEU A 174 6.09 4.19 -22.19
N GLU A 175 5.95 2.89 -21.90
CA GLU A 175 5.32 1.92 -22.80
C GLU A 175 3.87 2.30 -23.13
N GLY A 176 3.13 2.80 -22.13
CA GLY A 176 1.76 3.27 -22.29
C GLY A 176 1.64 4.65 -22.97
N SER A 177 2.74 5.33 -23.29
CA SER A 177 2.76 6.73 -23.74
C SER A 177 1.95 7.66 -22.82
N LEU A 178 1.98 7.39 -21.52
CA LEU A 178 1.24 8.13 -20.50
C LEU A 178 2.10 9.27 -19.95
N PRO A 179 1.54 10.46 -19.74
CA PRO A 179 2.26 11.53 -19.07
C PRO A 179 2.47 11.15 -17.60
N TYR A 180 3.70 11.30 -17.11
CA TYR A 180 4.05 10.94 -15.75
C TYR A 180 5.11 11.85 -15.16
N ARG A 181 5.20 11.85 -13.82
CA ARG A 181 6.25 12.50 -13.05
C ARG A 181 6.76 11.58 -11.96
N VAL A 182 8.05 11.70 -11.64
CA VAL A 182 8.70 10.98 -10.53
C VAL A 182 9.16 12.00 -9.50
N GLY A 183 8.68 11.91 -8.26
CA GLY A 183 8.92 12.95 -7.27
C GLY A 183 8.49 12.56 -5.86
N LEU A 184 8.57 13.54 -4.95
CA LEU A 184 8.06 13.37 -3.60
C LEU A 184 6.56 13.65 -3.57
N THR A 185 5.81 12.87 -2.80
CA THR A 185 4.43 13.19 -2.46
C THR A 185 4.36 13.68 -1.01
N ARG A 186 3.25 14.28 -0.60
CA ARG A 186 2.95 14.55 0.81
C ARG A 186 1.80 13.68 1.23
N SER A 187 1.95 12.89 2.28
CA SER A 187 0.79 12.24 2.91
C SER A 187 0.41 13.00 4.16
N THR A 188 -0.88 13.27 4.33
CA THR A 188 -1.42 13.98 5.50
C THR A 188 -2.69 13.32 6.03
N ASP A 189 -3.03 13.54 7.29
CA ASP A 189 -4.26 13.02 7.90
C ASP A 189 -5.49 13.92 7.65
N THR A 190 -5.29 15.12 7.11
CA THR A 190 -6.33 16.16 7.07
C THR A 190 -6.89 16.41 5.67
N TYR A 191 -7.75 15.52 5.17
CA TYR A 191 -8.38 15.63 3.84
C TYR A 191 -8.95 17.03 3.53
N TYR A 192 -9.82 17.58 4.40
CA TYR A 192 -10.47 18.87 4.16
C TYR A 192 -9.50 20.06 4.20
N ASN A 193 -8.40 19.94 4.95
CA ASN A 193 -7.39 20.98 5.04
C ASN A 193 -6.56 21.06 3.75
N ILE A 194 -6.33 19.93 3.07
CA ILE A 194 -5.68 19.89 1.75
C ILE A 194 -6.42 20.81 0.77
N TYR A 195 -7.76 20.85 0.79
CA TYR A 195 -8.55 21.73 -0.09
C TYR A 195 -8.56 23.18 0.39
N ALA A 196 -8.69 23.41 1.70
CA ALA A 196 -8.79 24.75 2.26
C ALA A 196 -7.49 25.55 2.09
N ASN A 197 -6.34 24.88 2.22
CA ASN A 197 -5.02 25.49 2.21
C ASN A 197 -4.13 25.02 1.06
N GLN A 198 -4.69 24.39 0.01
CA GLN A 198 -3.96 23.74 -1.07
C GLN A 198 -2.79 24.56 -1.60
N TYR A 199 -3.03 25.85 -1.87
CA TYR A 199 -2.03 26.75 -2.42
C TYR A 199 -1.08 27.35 -1.38
N ALA A 200 -1.55 27.58 -0.14
CA ALA A 200 -0.78 28.22 0.93
C ALA A 200 0.16 27.23 1.64
N ASP A 201 -0.36 26.06 2.07
CA ASP A 201 0.44 25.03 2.72
C ASP A 201 1.56 24.53 1.80
N GLN A 202 1.31 24.51 0.50
CA GLN A 202 2.28 23.97 -0.43
C GLN A 202 3.32 25.00 -0.88
N ALA A 203 2.92 26.24 -1.18
CA ALA A 203 3.88 27.28 -1.56
C ALA A 203 4.87 27.58 -0.42
N ASP A 204 4.41 27.51 0.83
CA ASP A 204 5.20 27.93 1.99
C ASP A 204 5.84 26.76 2.75
N ASN A 205 5.20 25.56 2.81
CA ASN A 205 5.73 24.43 3.61
C ASN A 205 6.19 23.22 2.77
N PHE A 206 5.59 22.97 1.60
CA PHE A 206 5.88 21.76 0.80
C PHE A 206 6.06 22.02 -0.71
N PRO A 207 6.91 22.98 -1.14
CA PRO A 207 6.93 23.49 -2.51
C PRO A 207 7.40 22.49 -3.57
N TYR A 208 8.02 21.37 -3.17
CA TYR A 208 8.62 20.39 -4.07
C TYR A 208 7.89 19.04 -4.11
N THR A 209 6.69 18.95 -3.55
CA THR A 209 5.86 17.75 -3.65
C THR A 209 4.97 17.80 -4.90
N LEU A 210 4.78 16.64 -5.55
CA LEU A 210 3.93 16.51 -6.73
C LEU A 210 2.46 16.70 -6.38
N CYS A 211 2.03 16.03 -5.31
CA CYS A 211 0.65 16.00 -4.85
C CYS A 211 0.57 15.79 -3.33
N SER A 212 -0.63 15.96 -2.79
CA SER A 212 -0.98 15.47 -1.45
C SER A 212 -1.92 14.27 -1.55
N ASP A 213 -1.66 13.23 -0.78
CA ASP A 213 -2.50 12.05 -0.59
C ASP A 213 -2.65 11.74 0.91
N LEU A 214 -3.23 10.58 1.25
CA LEU A 214 -3.54 10.22 2.64
C LEU A 214 -2.81 8.97 3.14
N ASN A 215 -2.18 8.18 2.24
CA ASN A 215 -1.75 6.82 2.58
C ASN A 215 -0.28 6.52 2.23
N THR A 216 0.29 7.17 1.22
CA THR A 216 1.59 6.80 0.64
C THR A 216 2.71 6.72 1.70
N ALA A 217 2.86 7.72 2.56
CA ALA A 217 3.90 7.73 3.59
C ALA A 217 3.73 6.57 4.58
N ALA A 218 2.51 6.31 5.03
CA ALA A 218 2.22 5.22 5.96
C ALA A 218 2.52 3.85 5.32
N VAL A 219 2.10 3.61 4.07
CA VAL A 219 2.41 2.37 3.35
C VAL A 219 3.92 2.15 3.24
N LEU A 220 4.67 3.18 2.81
CA LEU A 220 6.12 3.09 2.65
C LEU A 220 6.84 2.85 3.98
N ILE A 221 6.45 3.54 5.05
CA ILE A 221 7.06 3.40 6.37
C ILE A 221 6.75 2.05 6.99
N THR A 222 5.47 1.64 7.00
CA THR A 222 5.06 0.36 7.59
C THR A 222 5.73 -0.80 6.86
N ALA A 223 5.79 -0.78 5.52
CA ALA A 223 6.51 -1.79 4.76
C ALA A 223 8.02 -1.81 5.11
N SER A 224 8.67 -0.65 5.18
CA SER A 224 10.10 -0.53 5.48
C SER A 224 10.45 -1.09 6.86
N VAL A 225 9.69 -0.73 7.90
CA VAL A 225 9.90 -1.23 9.27
C VAL A 225 9.70 -2.74 9.37
N LEU A 226 8.82 -3.31 8.55
CA LEU A 226 8.59 -4.76 8.44
C LEU A 226 9.61 -5.48 7.55
N GLY A 227 10.59 -4.77 6.99
CA GLY A 227 11.58 -5.33 6.06
C GLY A 227 10.98 -5.75 4.71
N LYS A 228 9.86 -5.14 4.32
CA LYS A 228 9.14 -5.38 3.06
C LYS A 228 9.40 -4.27 2.06
N ARG A 229 9.08 -4.54 0.79
CA ARG A 229 9.23 -3.58 -0.30
C ARG A 229 7.89 -2.90 -0.56
N ALA A 230 7.90 -1.60 -0.86
CA ALA A 230 6.69 -0.90 -1.25
C ALA A 230 6.94 0.19 -2.29
N GLY A 231 5.90 0.55 -3.03
CA GLY A 231 5.88 1.67 -3.95
C GLY A 231 4.48 2.27 -4.05
N SER A 232 4.38 3.46 -4.64
CA SER A 232 3.11 4.15 -4.82
C SER A 232 3.04 4.80 -6.19
N LEU A 233 1.89 4.59 -6.84
CA LEU A 233 1.46 5.27 -8.05
C LEU A 233 0.18 6.02 -7.71
N LEU A 234 0.15 7.32 -7.98
CA LEU A 234 -1.03 8.15 -7.77
C LEU A 234 -1.53 8.70 -9.10
N GLN A 235 -2.84 8.76 -9.27
CA GLN A 235 -3.47 9.50 -10.36
C GLN A 235 -3.64 10.96 -9.92
N ALA A 236 -3.12 11.90 -10.71
CA ALA A 236 -3.34 13.32 -10.49
C ALA A 236 -4.82 13.69 -10.68
N GLY A 237 -5.41 14.31 -9.68
CA GLY A 237 -6.78 14.84 -9.72
C GLY A 237 -6.87 16.26 -9.15
N ASP A 238 -7.89 16.98 -9.58
CA ASP A 238 -8.39 18.22 -8.96
C ASP A 238 -9.17 17.93 -7.66
N ARG A 239 -9.69 16.72 -7.55
CA ARG A 239 -10.30 16.14 -6.35
C ARG A 239 -9.91 14.67 -6.22
N MET A 240 -10.01 14.13 -5.01
CA MET A 240 -9.94 12.68 -4.83
C MET A 240 -11.13 12.02 -5.53
N GLN A 241 -10.84 11.03 -6.36
CA GLN A 241 -11.81 10.38 -7.23
C GLN A 241 -11.45 8.90 -7.43
N PRO A 242 -12.43 8.05 -7.82
CA PRO A 242 -12.17 6.65 -8.12
C PRO A 242 -11.08 6.47 -9.19
N LEU A 243 -10.31 5.39 -9.07
CA LEU A 243 -9.18 5.16 -9.97
C LEU A 243 -9.64 4.86 -11.40
N THR A 244 -8.97 5.43 -12.39
CA THR A 244 -9.25 5.07 -13.79
C THR A 244 -8.70 3.69 -14.14
N MET A 245 -9.28 3.03 -15.14
CA MET A 245 -8.70 1.76 -15.64
C MET A 245 -7.28 1.96 -16.19
N THR A 246 -6.97 3.12 -16.76
CA THR A 246 -5.62 3.44 -17.24
C THR A 246 -4.61 3.42 -16.10
N HIS A 247 -4.95 4.06 -14.96
CA HIS A 247 -4.11 4.06 -13.77
C HIS A 247 -3.89 2.64 -13.23
N ILE A 248 -4.98 1.88 -13.04
CA ILE A 248 -4.89 0.51 -12.52
C ILE A 248 -4.06 -0.39 -13.47
N LYS A 249 -4.30 -0.32 -14.79
CA LYS A 249 -3.52 -1.08 -15.79
C LYS A 249 -2.04 -0.74 -15.74
N THR A 250 -1.69 0.53 -15.50
CA THR A 250 -0.30 0.97 -15.38
C THR A 250 0.36 0.32 -14.15
N GLY A 251 -0.31 0.32 -13.00
CA GLY A 251 0.16 -0.37 -11.80
C GLY A 251 0.33 -1.88 -11.98
N VAL A 252 -0.66 -2.53 -12.60
CA VAL A 252 -0.60 -3.97 -12.92
C VAL A 252 0.54 -4.29 -13.90
N SER A 253 0.76 -3.44 -14.91
CA SER A 253 1.89 -3.58 -15.85
C SER A 253 3.24 -3.48 -15.14
N ALA A 254 3.40 -2.49 -14.26
CA ALA A 254 4.62 -2.31 -13.50
C ALA A 254 4.89 -3.50 -12.58
N LEU A 255 3.83 -4.05 -11.97
CA LEU A 255 3.96 -5.25 -11.16
C LEU A 255 4.38 -6.47 -12.00
N ARG A 256 3.83 -6.65 -13.22
CA ARG A 256 4.28 -7.70 -14.16
C ARG A 256 5.76 -7.55 -14.49
N GLN A 257 6.20 -6.34 -14.85
CA GLN A 257 7.61 -6.06 -15.15
C GLN A 257 8.50 -6.35 -13.94
N PHE A 258 8.09 -5.93 -12.74
CA PHE A 258 8.83 -6.19 -11.50
C PHE A 258 9.02 -7.70 -11.25
N MET A 259 7.96 -8.50 -11.41
CA MET A 259 8.03 -9.95 -11.21
C MET A 259 8.93 -10.63 -12.25
N ALA A 260 8.86 -10.22 -13.51
CA ALA A 260 9.69 -10.80 -14.58
C ALA A 260 11.20 -10.64 -14.30
N VAL A 261 11.61 -9.51 -13.71
CA VAL A 261 13.03 -9.23 -13.40
C VAL A 261 13.52 -9.97 -12.14
N ASN A 262 12.65 -10.28 -11.17
CA ASN A 262 13.05 -10.97 -9.94
C ASN A 262 13.28 -12.48 -10.12
N HIS A 263 12.88 -13.09 -11.24
CA HIS A 263 13.23 -14.47 -11.57
C HIS A 263 14.67 -14.63 -12.07
N VAL A 264 15.45 -13.54 -12.15
CA VAL A 264 16.80 -13.49 -12.75
C VAL A 264 17.90 -13.22 -11.70
N VAL A 265 17.59 -13.20 -10.40
CA VAL A 265 18.57 -12.93 -9.32
C VAL A 265 18.59 -14.05 -8.28
#